data_AF-A0A498SGR5-F1
#
_entry.id   AF-A0A498SGR5-F1
#
_cell.length_a   1.000
_cell.length_b   1.000
_cell.length_c   1.000
_cell.angle_alpha   90.00
_cell.angle_beta   90.00
_cell.angle_gamma   90.00
#
_symmetry.space_group_name_H-M   'P 1'
#
loop_
_entity.id
_entity.type
_entity.pdbx_description
1 polymer ?
#
loop_
_entity_poly.entity_id
_entity_poly.type
_entity_poly.pdbx_seq_one_letter_code
_entity_poly.pdbx_strand_id
1 'polypeptide(L)'
;MVRVMDGYNKIVFPHCGCGNRKDGDVILEVGFSQLVIRACDYEGNLQEEELVFDWTDILEYKVVDNGATFSFEYARSQKKPKSVKLSTQFAVYMNFCFSRILEERERRAGMNFLKQNC
;
A
#
# COMPACT_ATOMS: atom_id res chain seq x y z
N MET A 1 -17.07 0.82 19.88
CA MET A 1 -17.11 1.30 18.49
C MET A 1 -15.68 1.61 18.02
N VAL A 2 -14.82 0.59 17.91
CA VAL A 2 -13.38 0.74 17.61
C VAL A 2 -13.10 0.61 16.10
N ARG A 3 -13.96 -0.11 15.38
CA ARG A 3 -13.80 -0.39 13.94
C ARG A 3 -13.91 0.83 13.03
N VAL A 4 -14.37 1.97 13.55
CA VAL A 4 -14.55 3.23 12.82
C VAL A 4 -13.50 4.27 13.19
N MET A 5 -12.63 3.97 14.15
CA MET A 5 -11.57 4.89 14.56
C MET A 5 -10.44 4.88 13.53
N ASP A 6 -9.83 6.05 13.32
CA ASP A 6 -8.65 6.14 12.47
C ASP A 6 -7.50 5.30 13.05
N GLY A 7 -6.67 4.75 12.18
CA GLY A 7 -5.61 3.79 12.52
C GLY A 7 -6.08 2.34 12.75
N TYR A 8 -7.38 2.09 12.99
CA TYR A 8 -7.86 0.71 13.11
C TYR A 8 -7.67 -0.06 11.80
N ASN A 9 -7.06 -1.25 11.89
CA ASN A 9 -6.78 -2.11 10.74
C ASN A 9 -5.93 -1.44 9.65
N LYS A 10 -4.99 -0.59 10.10
CA LYS A 10 -3.95 0.04 9.28
C LYS A 10 -2.58 -0.26 9.89
N ILE A 11 -1.59 -0.47 9.03
CA ILE A 11 -0.18 -0.56 9.41
C ILE A 11 0.53 0.64 8.79
N VAL A 12 1.19 1.46 9.61
CA VAL A 12 1.99 2.60 9.15
C VAL A 12 3.46 2.21 9.28
N PHE A 13 4.20 2.30 8.17
CA PHE A 13 5.62 1.98 8.13
C PHE A 13 6.48 3.21 8.43
N PRO A 14 7.71 3.04 8.94
CA PRO A 14 8.68 4.13 9.00
C PRO A 14 8.90 4.75 7.62
N HIS A 15 9.27 6.03 7.59
CA HIS A 15 9.59 6.70 6.33
C HIS A 15 10.75 6.00 5.63
N CYS A 16 10.72 6.01 4.29
CA CYS A 16 11.74 5.37 3.47
C CYS A 16 11.87 6.03 2.10
N GLY A 17 13.00 5.80 1.45
CA GLY A 17 13.28 6.37 0.14
C GLY A 17 12.34 5.83 -0.94
N CYS A 18 11.87 6.73 -1.82
CA CYS A 18 11.00 6.39 -2.93
C CYS A 18 11.67 6.70 -4.27
N GLY A 19 11.86 5.69 -5.12
CA GLY A 19 12.55 5.84 -6.41
C GLY A 19 11.85 6.78 -7.41
N ASN A 20 10.58 7.10 -7.20
CA ASN A 20 9.82 8.03 -8.03
C ASN A 20 9.92 9.48 -7.55
N ARG A 21 10.53 9.71 -6.39
CA ARG A 21 10.64 11.03 -5.78
C ARG A 21 12.06 11.55 -5.95
N LYS A 22 12.17 12.85 -6.24
CA LYS A 22 13.47 13.53 -6.38
C LYS A 22 14.01 14.02 -5.05
N ASP A 23 13.14 14.32 -4.09
CA ASP A 23 13.50 14.89 -2.79
C ASP A 23 12.56 14.40 -1.70
N GLY A 24 13.11 14.14 -0.52
CA GLY A 24 12.42 13.61 0.66
C GLY A 24 12.08 12.12 0.55
N ASP A 25 11.48 11.63 1.63
CA ASP A 25 11.06 10.24 1.80
C ASP A 25 9.55 10.10 1.63
N VAL A 26 9.05 8.88 1.82
CA VAL A 26 7.62 8.61 1.90
C VAL A 26 7.29 7.68 3.05
N ILE A 27 6.08 7.82 3.58
CA ILE A 27 5.48 6.93 4.56
C ILE A 27 4.39 6.11 3.86
N LEU A 28 4.49 4.78 4.00
CA LEU A 28 3.49 3.85 3.48
C LEU A 28 2.49 3.50 4.59
N GLU A 29 1.20 3.68 4.32
CA GLU A 29 0.12 3.20 5.18
C GLU A 29 -0.68 2.12 4.45
N VAL A 30 -0.66 0.92 5.02
CA VAL A 30 -1.30 -0.27 4.47
C VAL A 30 -2.56 -0.55 5.27
N GLY A 31 -3.72 -0.19 4.71
CA GLY A 31 -5.02 -0.37 5.33
C GLY A 31 -5.92 -1.32 4.54
N PHE A 32 -6.86 -1.98 5.23
CA PHE A 32 -7.78 -2.90 4.56
C PHE A 32 -8.64 -2.20 3.48
N SER A 33 -9.07 -0.96 3.73
CA SER A 33 -9.90 -0.20 2.81
C SER A 33 -9.11 0.30 1.60
N GLN A 34 -7.94 0.88 1.84
CA GLN A 34 -7.11 1.58 0.84
C GLN A 34 -5.64 1.54 1.24
N LEU A 35 -4.78 1.75 0.25
CA LEU A 35 -3.34 1.97 0.42
C LEU A 35 -3.04 3.47 0.34
N VAL A 36 -2.19 3.99 1.21
CA VAL A 36 -1.81 5.42 1.20
C VAL A 36 -0.30 5.57 1.19
N ILE A 37 0.21 6.51 0.38
CA ILE A 37 1.59 6.99 0.43
C ILE A 37 1.55 8.48 0.75
N ARG A 38 2.26 8.88 1.80
CA ARG A 38 2.43 10.27 2.18
C ARG A 38 3.86 10.71 1.94
N ALA A 39 4.02 11.85 1.29
CA ALA A 39 5.30 12.53 1.20
C ALA A 39 5.74 13.01 2.60
N CYS A 40 7.03 12.87 2.90
CA CYS A 40 7.64 13.49 4.05
C CYS A 40 9.05 14.02 3.71
N ASP A 41 9.63 14.85 4.57
CA ASP A 41 11.05 15.17 4.48
C ASP A 41 11.93 14.04 5.05
N TYR A 42 13.25 14.24 5.08
CA TYR A 42 14.21 13.25 5.60
C TYR A 42 14.18 13.10 7.13
N GLU A 43 13.48 13.99 7.83
CA GLU A 43 13.24 13.90 9.28
C GLU A 43 11.88 13.25 9.60
N GLY A 44 11.11 12.90 8.56
CA GLY A 44 9.80 12.26 8.68
C GLY A 44 8.64 13.24 8.88
N ASN A 45 8.84 14.55 8.72
CA ASN A 45 7.75 15.52 8.78
C ASN A 45 6.90 15.42 7.52
N LEU A 46 5.58 15.26 7.69
CA LEU A 46 4.63 15.10 6.60
C LEU A 46 4.57 16.36 5.71
N GLN A 47 4.45 16.14 4.41
CA GLN A 47 4.22 17.16 3.40
C GLN A 47 2.78 17.03 2.84
N GLU A 48 2.35 18.02 2.05
CA GLU A 48 0.97 18.06 1.53
C GLU A 48 0.66 16.96 0.52
N GLU A 49 1.67 16.40 -0.16
CA GLU A 49 1.43 15.39 -1.18
C GLU A 49 1.05 14.01 -0.59
N GLU A 50 -0.18 13.58 -0.87
CA GLU A 50 -0.69 12.25 -0.53
C GLU A 50 -1.21 11.53 -1.79
N LEU A 51 -0.90 10.23 -1.89
CA LEU A 51 -1.44 9.33 -2.90
C LEU A 51 -2.25 8.22 -2.24
N VAL A 52 -3.55 8.19 -2.51
CA VAL A 52 -4.47 7.15 -2.03
C VAL A 52 -4.84 6.20 -3.16
N PHE A 53 -4.62 4.91 -3.00
CA PHE A 53 -4.90 3.87 -4.01
C PHE A 53 -6.00 2.93 -3.53
N ASP A 54 -6.92 2.58 -4.44
CA ASP A 54 -7.76 1.40 -4.22
C ASP A 54 -6.94 0.14 -4.48
N TRP A 55 -7.22 -0.92 -3.73
CA TRP A 55 -6.63 -2.23 -3.95
C TRP A 55 -6.96 -2.80 -5.34
N THR A 56 -8.07 -2.40 -5.96
CA THR A 56 -8.41 -2.78 -7.34
C THR A 56 -7.49 -2.15 -8.38
N ASP A 57 -6.81 -1.06 -8.04
CA ASP A 57 -5.87 -0.38 -8.94
C ASP A 57 -4.47 -1.04 -8.91
N ILE A 58 -4.19 -1.88 -7.92
CA ILE A 58 -2.90 -2.54 -7.73
C ILE A 58 -2.83 -3.78 -8.64
N LEU A 59 -1.85 -3.80 -9.55
CA LEU A 59 -1.70 -4.82 -10.59
C LEU A 59 -0.71 -5.92 -10.17
N GLU A 60 0.45 -5.52 -9.65
CA GLU A 60 1.52 -6.42 -9.23
C GLU A 60 2.22 -5.82 -8.00
N TYR A 61 2.75 -6.66 -7.11
CA TYR A 61 3.66 -6.25 -6.06
C TYR A 61 4.71 -7.35 -5.84
N LYS A 62 5.93 -6.94 -5.50
CA LYS A 62 7.07 -7.85 -5.29
C LYS A 62 8.15 -7.23 -4.44
N VAL A 63 8.96 -8.09 -3.85
CA VAL A 63 10.23 -7.73 -3.21
C VAL A 63 11.35 -7.96 -4.21
N VAL A 64 12.25 -7.00 -4.34
CA VAL A 64 13.42 -7.05 -5.21
C VAL A 64 14.68 -6.69 -4.42
N ASP A 65 15.84 -6.69 -5.10
CA ASP A 65 17.14 -6.32 -4.52
C ASP A 65 17.47 -7.11 -3.25
N ASN A 66 17.27 -8.43 -3.29
CA ASN A 66 17.50 -9.35 -2.16
C ASN A 66 16.78 -8.96 -0.86
N GLY A 67 15.61 -8.33 -0.94
CA GLY A 67 14.85 -7.94 0.26
C GLY A 67 14.99 -6.48 0.66
N ALA A 68 15.76 -5.68 -0.08
CA ALA A 68 15.99 -4.27 0.24
C ALA A 68 14.94 -3.32 -0.36
N THR A 69 14.19 -3.76 -1.38
CA THR A 69 13.26 -2.90 -2.10
C THR A 69 11.89 -3.57 -2.22
N PHE A 70 10.83 -2.85 -1.87
CA PHE A 70 9.46 -3.23 -2.16
C PHE A 70 8.96 -2.45 -3.38
N SER A 71 8.40 -3.16 -4.35
CA SER A 71 7.89 -2.56 -5.59
C SER A 71 6.45 -2.96 -5.81
N PHE A 72 5.59 -2.00 -6.14
CA PHE A 72 4.24 -2.30 -6.62
C PHE A 72 3.90 -1.47 -7.86
N GLU A 73 3.04 -2.04 -8.70
CA GLU A 73 2.53 -1.41 -9.91
C GLU A 73 1.04 -1.14 -9.76
N TYR A 74 0.60 0.04 -10.21
CA TYR A 74 -0.80 0.43 -10.19
C TYR A 74 -1.22 1.10 -11.49
N ALA A 75 -2.50 1.00 -11.84
CA ALA A 75 -3.09 1.70 -12.98
C ALA A 75 -4.44 2.32 -12.60
N ARG A 76 -4.58 3.63 -12.80
CA ARG A 76 -5.87 4.33 -12.67
C ARG A 76 -6.47 4.60 -14.04
N SER A 77 -7.73 4.20 -14.22
CA SER A 77 -8.65 4.64 -15.29
C SER A 77 -7.99 5.02 -16.62
N GLN A 78 -7.58 4.01 -17.40
CA GLN A 78 -6.98 4.11 -18.74
C GLN A 78 -5.62 4.84 -18.86
N LYS A 79 -4.98 5.19 -17.74
CA LYS A 79 -3.59 5.68 -17.77
C LYS A 79 -2.61 4.50 -17.84
N LYS A 80 -1.44 4.76 -18.42
CA LYS A 80 -0.33 3.79 -18.40
C LYS A 80 -0.02 3.38 -16.96
N PRO A 81 0.21 2.09 -16.70
CA PRO A 81 0.66 1.60 -15.40
C PRO A 81 1.88 2.37 -14.91
N LYS A 82 1.92 2.61 -13.59
CA LYS A 82 3.03 3.25 -12.90
C LYS A 82 3.54 2.32 -11.82
N SER A 83 4.86 2.24 -11.71
CA SER A 83 5.53 1.50 -10.64
C SER A 83 6.03 2.46 -9.56
N VAL A 84 5.86 2.05 -8.30
CA VAL A 84 6.45 2.66 -7.11
C VAL A 84 7.49 1.70 -6.56
N LYS A 85 8.68 2.21 -6.22
CA LYS A 85 9.75 1.45 -5.56
C LYS A 85 10.14 2.12 -4.24
N LEU A 86 10.11 1.35 -3.17
CA LEU A 86 10.41 1.77 -1.81
C LEU A 86 11.65 1.04 -1.31
N SER A 87 12.71 1.79 -1.01
CA SER A 87 13.97 1.24 -0.48
C SER A 87 13.90 1.19 1.03
N THR A 88 13.72 0.00 1.61
CA THR A 88 13.39 -0.16 3.03
C THR A 88 13.78 -1.53 3.58
N GLN A 89 14.19 -1.58 4.85
CA GLN A 89 14.46 -2.83 5.56
C GLN A 89 13.19 -3.65 5.83
N PHE A 90 12.01 -3.04 5.65
CA PHE A 90 10.71 -3.68 5.88
C PHE A 90 10.09 -4.28 4.61
N ALA A 91 10.82 -4.37 3.49
CA ALA A 91 10.24 -4.71 2.20
C ALA A 91 9.54 -6.08 2.21
N VAL A 92 10.13 -7.08 2.87
CA VAL A 92 9.53 -8.41 3.03
C VAL A 92 8.24 -8.35 3.85
N TYR A 93 8.21 -7.53 4.91
CA TYR A 93 7.03 -7.37 5.74
C TYR A 93 5.92 -6.59 5.03
N MET A 94 6.26 -5.56 4.24
CA MET A 94 5.30 -4.87 3.36
C MET A 94 4.63 -5.85 2.40
N ASN A 95 5.42 -6.72 1.76
CA ASN A 95 4.91 -7.76 0.87
C ASN A 95 3.96 -8.73 1.57
N PHE A 96 4.30 -9.15 2.79
CA PHE A 96 3.40 -9.97 3.62
C PHE A 96 2.09 -9.24 3.94
N CYS A 97 2.13 -7.95 4.26
CA CYS A 97 0.93 -7.18 4.55
C CYS A 97 0.01 -7.06 3.32
N PHE A 98 0.58 -6.82 2.14
CA PHE A 98 -0.17 -6.78 0.87
C PHE A 98 -0.85 -8.12 0.59
N SER A 99 -0.12 -9.23 0.69
CA SER A 99 -0.71 -10.56 0.46
C SER A 99 -1.82 -10.87 1.44
N ARG A 100 -1.64 -10.50 2.72
CA ARG A 100 -2.68 -10.72 3.74
C ARG A 100 -3.96 -9.94 3.48
N ILE A 101 -3.85 -8.68 3.06
CA ILE A 101 -5.02 -7.84 2.75
C ILE A 101 -5.75 -8.38 1.53
N LEU A 102 -5.03 -8.68 0.45
CA LEU A 102 -5.65 -9.15 -0.79
C LEU A 102 -6.38 -10.48 -0.59
N GLU A 103 -5.77 -11.44 0.13
CA GLU A 103 -6.42 -12.71 0.44
C GLU A 103 -7.70 -12.53 1.30
N GLU A 104 -7.67 -11.61 2.28
CA GLU A 104 -8.87 -11.31 3.09
C GLU A 104 -9.96 -10.60 2.27
N ARG A 105 -9.59 -9.72 1.33
CA ARG A 105 -10.54 -9.06 0.43
C ARG A 105 -11.18 -10.07 -0.52
N GLU A 106 -10.39 -10.99 -1.08
CA GLU A 106 -10.89 -12.07 -1.94
C GLU A 106 -11.87 -12.97 -1.17
N ARG A 107 -11.52 -13.39 0.05
CA ARG A 107 -12.41 -14.17 0.91
C ARG A 107 -13.75 -13.46 1.15
N ARG A 108 -13.73 -12.14 1.43
CA ARG A 108 -14.96 -11.37 1.63
C ARG A 108 -15.78 -11.22 0.35
N ALA A 109 -15.13 -11.04 -0.80
CA ALA A 109 -15.81 -11.04 -2.08
C ALA A 109 -16.51 -12.39 -2.32
N GLY A 110 -15.80 -13.51 -2.15
CA GLY A 110 -16.35 -14.87 -2.26
C GLY A 110 -17.52 -15.14 -1.31
N MET A 111 -17.43 -14.69 -0.05
CA MET A 111 -18.54 -14.77 0.91
C MET A 111 -19.77 -13.94 0.50
N ASN A 112 -19.55 -12.76 -0.11
CA ASN A 112 -20.64 -11.93 -0.60
C ASN A 112 -21.36 -12.59 -1.79
N PHE A 113 -20.65 -13.28 -2.68
CA PHE A 113 -21.26 -14.07 -3.75
C PHE A 113 -22.13 -15.21 -3.21
N LEU A 114 -21.68 -15.92 -2.17
CA LEU A 114 -22.48 -16.97 -1.52
C LEU A 114 -23.75 -16.43 -0.85
N LYS A 115 -23.69 -15.25 -0.25
CA LYS A 115 -24.86 -14.60 0.38
C LYS A 115 -25.90 -14.08 -0.62
N GLN A 116 -25.51 -13.79 -1.87
CA GLN A 116 -26.44 -13.34 -2.91
C GLN A 116 -27.14 -14.50 -3.63
N ASN A 117 -26.64 -15.73 -3.46
CA ASN A 117 -27.16 -16.95 -4.08
C ASN A 117 -27.90 -17.87 -3.08
N CYS A 118 -28.27 -17.36 -1.90
CA CYS A 118 -29.14 -17.99 -0.92
C CYS A 118 -30.30 -17.04 -0.62
#